data_AF-A0A141RG85-F1
#
_entry.id   AF-A0A141RG85-F1
#
_cell.length_a   1.000
_cell.length_b   1.000
_cell.length_c   1.000
_cell.angle_alpha   90.00
_cell.angle_beta   90.00
_cell.angle_gamma   90.00
#
_symmetry.space_group_name_H-M   'P 1'
#
loop_
_entity.id
_entity.type
_entity.pdbx_description
1 polymer ?
#
loop_
_entity_poly.entity_id
_entity_poly.type
_entity_poly.pdbx_seq_one_letter_code
_entity_poly.pdbx_strand_id
1 'polypeptide(L)'
;MPVDFLTTEQTESYGRFTGEPDELQLARYFHLDEADKEFIGKSRGDHNRLGIALQIGCVRFLGTFLTDMNHIPSGVRHFTARQLGIRDITVLAEYGQRENTRREHAALIRQHYQYREFAWPWTFRLTRLLYTRSWISNERPGLLFDLATGWLMQHRIILPGATTLTRLISEVREKATLRLWNKLALIPSAEQRSQLEMLLGPTDCSRLSLLESLKKGPVTISGPAFNEAIERWKTLNDFGLHAENLSTLPAVRLKNLARYAGMTSVFNIARMSPQKRMAVLVAFVLAWETLALDDALDVLDAMLAVIIRDARKIGQKKRLRSLKDLDKSALALASACSYLLKEETPDESIRAEVFSYIPRQKLAEIITLVREIARPSDDNFHEEMVEQYGRVRRFLPHLLNTVKFSSAPAGVTTLNACDYLSREFSSRRQFFDDAPTEIISRSWKRLVINKEKHITRRGYTLCFLS
;
A
#
# COMPACT_ATOMS: atom_id res chain seq x y z
N MET A 1 27.51 19.56 -2.17
CA MET A 1 28.55 18.55 -2.42
C MET A 1 27.90 17.40 -3.16
N PRO A 2 28.44 16.94 -4.31
CA PRO A 2 27.91 15.74 -4.94
C PRO A 2 28.00 14.61 -3.90
N VAL A 3 26.85 14.05 -3.55
CA VAL A 3 26.81 12.89 -2.65
C VAL A 3 27.34 11.76 -3.50
N ASP A 4 28.61 11.40 -3.27
CA ASP A 4 29.20 10.25 -3.93
C ASP A 4 28.51 9.02 -3.36
N PHE A 5 27.51 8.54 -4.09
CA PHE A 5 26.66 7.42 -3.67
C PHE A 5 27.27 6.08 -4.08
N LEU A 6 28.37 6.11 -4.84
CA LEU A 6 29.16 4.95 -5.16
C LEU A 6 30.12 4.65 -4.02
N THR A 7 30.33 3.37 -3.74
CA THR A 7 31.45 2.96 -2.87
C THR A 7 32.78 3.20 -3.58
N THR A 8 33.88 3.24 -2.81
CA THR A 8 35.24 3.30 -3.38
C THR A 8 35.47 2.17 -4.38
N GLU A 9 35.07 0.95 -4.02
CA GLU A 9 35.14 -0.23 -4.89
C GLU A 9 34.33 -0.07 -6.19
N GLN A 10 33.12 0.52 -6.12
CA GLN A 10 32.30 0.78 -7.31
C GLN A 10 32.94 1.82 -8.23
N THR A 11 33.56 2.85 -7.66
CA THR A 11 34.27 3.88 -8.42
C THR A 11 35.54 3.32 -9.05
N GLU A 12 36.27 2.46 -8.34
CA GLU A 12 37.50 1.82 -8.83
C GLU A 12 37.23 0.74 -9.87
N SER A 13 36.09 0.05 -9.81
CA SER A 13 35.69 -0.94 -10.80
C SER A 13 35.14 -0.34 -12.09
N TYR A 14 34.61 0.89 -12.04
CA TYR A 14 33.97 1.51 -13.20
C TYR A 14 34.96 1.80 -14.34
N GLY A 15 34.70 1.19 -15.50
CA GLY A 15 35.56 1.31 -16.69
C GLY A 15 36.94 0.65 -16.51
N ARG A 16 37.08 -0.29 -15.56
CA ARG A 16 38.32 -1.03 -15.27
C ARG A 16 38.03 -2.52 -15.11
N PHE A 17 39.07 -3.34 -15.21
CA PHE A 17 38.97 -4.77 -14.92
C PHE A 17 38.99 -5.00 -13.41
N THR A 18 38.01 -5.74 -12.91
CA THR A 18 37.91 -6.17 -11.50
C THR A 18 38.48 -7.57 -11.24
N GLY A 19 38.95 -8.23 -12.29
CA GLY A 19 39.50 -9.59 -12.28
C GLY A 19 39.75 -10.10 -13.71
N GLU A 20 40.20 -11.34 -13.84
CA GLU A 20 40.31 -12.02 -15.14
C GLU A 20 38.90 -12.33 -15.68
N PRO A 21 38.57 -11.92 -16.92
CA PRO A 21 37.31 -12.29 -17.57
C PRO A 21 37.21 -13.80 -17.76
N ASP A 22 36.01 -14.35 -17.58
CA ASP A 22 35.76 -15.77 -17.83
C ASP A 22 35.80 -16.10 -19.34
N GLU A 23 35.82 -17.39 -19.68
CA GLU A 23 35.92 -17.84 -21.09
C GLU A 23 34.76 -17.32 -21.95
N LEU A 24 33.57 -17.18 -21.39
CA LEU A 24 32.40 -16.70 -22.11
C LEU A 24 32.48 -15.19 -22.37
N GLN A 25 33.01 -14.42 -21.42
CA GLN A 25 33.31 -13.00 -21.57
C GLN A 25 34.42 -12.77 -22.59
N LEU A 26 35.49 -13.59 -22.56
CA LEU A 26 36.56 -13.56 -23.56
C LEU A 26 36.02 -13.84 -24.97
N ALA A 27 35.25 -14.92 -25.12
CA ALA A 27 34.63 -15.27 -26.39
C ALA A 27 33.65 -14.21 -26.90
N ARG A 28 32.91 -13.54 -26.00
CA ARG A 28 31.90 -12.55 -26.38
C ARG A 28 32.49 -11.19 -26.74
N TYR A 29 33.50 -10.72 -26.01
CA TYR A 29 33.97 -9.33 -26.11
C TYR A 29 35.36 -9.19 -26.73
N PHE A 30 36.20 -10.21 -26.63
CA PHE A 30 37.59 -10.20 -27.09
C PHE A 30 37.85 -11.13 -28.28
N HIS A 31 36.81 -11.80 -28.79
CA HIS A 31 36.91 -12.51 -30.06
C HIS A 31 37.01 -11.51 -31.21
N LEU A 32 37.97 -11.74 -32.11
CA LEU A 32 38.23 -10.93 -33.29
C LEU A 32 37.68 -11.65 -34.51
N ASP A 33 36.63 -11.10 -35.10
CA ASP A 33 36.10 -11.59 -36.37
C ASP A 33 37.00 -11.19 -37.56
N GLU A 34 36.65 -11.61 -38.77
CA GLU A 34 37.46 -11.31 -39.96
C GLU A 34 37.50 -9.80 -40.27
N ALA A 35 36.44 -9.05 -39.96
CA ALA A 35 36.42 -7.61 -40.15
C ALA A 35 37.36 -6.91 -39.14
N ASP A 36 37.39 -7.39 -37.89
CA ASP A 36 38.33 -6.95 -36.88
C ASP A 36 39.77 -7.20 -37.32
N LYS A 37 40.07 -8.40 -37.81
CA LYS A 37 41.43 -8.75 -38.28
C LYS A 37 41.85 -7.90 -39.48
N GLU A 38 40.95 -7.64 -40.43
CA GLU A 38 41.22 -6.77 -41.58
C GLU A 38 41.52 -5.34 -41.14
N PHE A 39 40.74 -4.81 -40.19
CA PHE A 39 40.97 -3.49 -39.63
C PHE A 39 42.30 -3.41 -38.87
N ILE A 40 42.57 -4.37 -37.99
CA ILE A 40 43.81 -4.46 -37.20
C ILE A 40 45.04 -4.60 -38.12
N GLY A 41 44.91 -5.34 -39.24
CA GLY A 41 45.97 -5.54 -40.21
C GLY A 41 46.49 -4.26 -40.89
N LYS A 42 45.74 -3.15 -40.81
CA LYS A 42 46.15 -1.84 -41.34
C LYS A 42 47.21 -1.16 -40.45
N SER A 43 47.33 -1.57 -39.20
CA SER A 43 48.34 -1.06 -38.26
C SER A 43 49.70 -1.72 -38.49
N ARG A 44 50.77 -0.91 -38.55
CA ARG A 44 52.15 -1.40 -38.72
C ARG A 44 52.76 -1.83 -37.38
N GLY A 45 53.33 -3.04 -37.34
CA GLY A 45 54.05 -3.58 -36.18
C GLY A 45 53.15 -4.34 -35.21
N ASP A 46 53.69 -5.42 -34.64
CA ASP A 46 52.93 -6.31 -33.75
C ASP A 46 52.48 -5.63 -32.45
N HIS A 47 53.25 -4.66 -31.93
CA HIS A 47 52.84 -3.85 -30.78
C HIS A 47 51.57 -3.03 -31.06
N ASN A 48 51.44 -2.43 -32.26
CA ASN A 48 50.26 -1.66 -32.65
C ASN A 48 49.07 -2.56 -32.94
N ARG A 49 49.30 -3.70 -33.61
CA ARG A 49 48.25 -4.70 -33.91
C ARG A 49 47.66 -5.28 -32.62
N LEU A 50 48.51 -5.64 -31.66
CA LEU A 50 48.06 -6.14 -30.36
C LEU A 50 47.36 -5.03 -29.56
N GLY A 51 47.94 -3.83 -29.51
CA GLY A 51 47.39 -2.72 -28.74
C GLY A 51 46.03 -2.25 -29.24
N ILE A 52 45.84 -2.12 -30.56
CA ILE A 52 44.54 -1.72 -31.13
C ILE A 52 43.48 -2.81 -30.92
N ALA A 53 43.84 -4.10 -31.06
CA ALA A 53 42.95 -5.22 -30.79
C ALA A 53 42.47 -5.25 -29.32
N LEU A 54 43.39 -5.01 -28.38
CA LEU A 54 43.06 -4.90 -26.97
C LEU A 54 42.15 -3.71 -26.68
N GLN A 55 42.35 -2.57 -27.34
CA GLN A 55 41.48 -1.40 -27.19
C GLN A 55 40.07 -1.64 -27.74
N ILE A 56 39.93 -2.40 -28.84
CA ILE A 56 38.62 -2.85 -29.36
C ILE A 56 37.92 -3.71 -28.30
N GLY A 57 38.61 -4.69 -27.72
CA GLY A 57 38.05 -5.51 -26.64
C GLY A 57 37.68 -4.70 -25.40
N CYS A 58 38.53 -3.74 -24.99
CA CYS A 58 38.28 -2.87 -23.84
C CYS A 58 37.02 -2.01 -24.05
N VAL A 59 36.84 -1.38 -25.21
CA VAL A 59 35.64 -0.57 -25.44
C VAL A 59 34.36 -1.41 -25.56
N ARG A 60 34.47 -2.69 -25.99
CA ARG A 60 33.35 -3.65 -26.00
C ARG A 60 32.97 -4.13 -24.60
N PHE A 61 33.97 -4.46 -23.78
CA PHE A 61 33.78 -5.05 -22.45
C PHE A 61 33.55 -4.00 -21.36
N LEU A 62 34.40 -2.98 -21.29
CA LEU A 62 34.40 -1.94 -20.27
C LEU A 62 33.62 -0.69 -20.69
N GLY A 63 33.33 -0.52 -21.98
CA GLY A 63 32.68 0.69 -22.50
C GLY A 63 33.60 1.93 -22.59
N THR A 64 34.91 1.78 -22.35
CA THR A 64 35.90 2.85 -22.43
C THR A 64 37.26 2.34 -22.94
N PHE A 65 38.11 3.27 -23.34
CA PHE A 65 39.50 3.00 -23.72
C PHE A 65 40.42 3.09 -22.50
N LEU A 66 41.38 2.17 -22.39
CA LEU A 66 42.34 2.19 -21.30
C LEU A 66 43.57 3.02 -21.66
N THR A 67 43.96 3.93 -20.77
CA THR A 67 45.19 4.70 -20.94
C THR A 67 46.40 3.81 -20.70
N ASP A 68 46.40 3.03 -19.62
CA ASP A 68 47.49 2.13 -19.27
C ASP A 68 47.10 0.66 -19.52
N MET A 69 47.84 0.02 -20.43
CA MET A 69 47.62 -1.36 -20.86
C MET A 69 48.02 -2.38 -19.79
N ASN A 70 48.78 -1.97 -18.77
CA ASN A 70 49.14 -2.85 -17.66
C ASN A 70 47.93 -3.25 -16.80
N HIS A 71 46.85 -2.46 -16.83
CA HIS A 71 45.59 -2.82 -16.17
C HIS A 71 44.80 -3.90 -16.90
N ILE A 72 45.21 -4.31 -18.11
CA ILE A 72 44.55 -5.39 -18.84
C ILE A 72 45.02 -6.74 -18.26
N PRO A 73 44.12 -7.63 -17.83
CA PRO A 73 44.50 -8.93 -17.29
C PRO A 73 45.30 -9.79 -18.28
N SER A 74 46.11 -10.69 -17.74
CA SER A 74 47.04 -11.51 -18.53
C SER A 74 46.31 -12.44 -19.48
N GLY A 75 45.19 -13.03 -19.06
CA GLY A 75 44.36 -13.91 -19.87
C GLY A 75 43.85 -13.21 -21.12
N VAL A 76 43.38 -11.97 -20.97
CA VAL A 76 42.92 -11.12 -22.08
C VAL A 76 44.04 -10.85 -23.09
N ARG A 77 45.26 -10.55 -22.62
CA ARG A 77 46.42 -10.30 -23.48
C ARG A 77 46.78 -11.54 -24.30
N HIS A 78 46.89 -12.69 -23.65
CA HIS A 78 47.24 -13.96 -24.31
C HIS A 78 46.15 -14.42 -25.28
N PHE A 79 44.88 -14.32 -24.88
CA PHE A 79 43.74 -14.67 -25.71
C PHE A 79 43.70 -13.84 -27.01
N THR A 80 43.94 -12.54 -26.90
CA THR A 80 43.95 -11.63 -28.06
C THR A 80 45.19 -11.86 -28.93
N ALA A 81 46.38 -12.01 -28.33
CA ALA A 81 47.62 -12.25 -29.06
C ALA A 81 47.59 -13.56 -29.88
N ARG A 82 47.01 -14.63 -29.30
CA ARG A 82 46.87 -15.93 -29.97
C ARG A 82 46.03 -15.84 -31.25
N GLN A 83 44.97 -15.03 -31.24
CA GLN A 83 44.13 -14.81 -32.42
C GLN A 83 44.85 -14.06 -33.55
N LEU A 84 45.85 -13.24 -33.21
CA LEU A 84 46.66 -12.47 -34.17
C LEU A 84 47.95 -13.18 -34.61
N GLY A 85 48.25 -14.36 -34.03
CA GLY A 85 49.49 -15.10 -34.30
C GLY A 85 50.74 -14.49 -33.63
N ILE A 86 50.57 -13.61 -32.64
CA ILE A 86 51.68 -12.93 -31.96
C ILE A 86 52.15 -13.80 -30.79
N ARG A 87 53.40 -14.27 -30.83
CA ARG A 87 53.98 -15.16 -29.81
C ARG A 87 54.56 -14.40 -28.61
N ASP A 88 55.14 -13.23 -28.87
CA ASP A 88 55.74 -12.40 -27.83
C ASP A 88 54.79 -11.25 -27.45
N ILE A 89 54.29 -11.29 -26.22
CA ILE A 89 53.36 -10.28 -25.69
C ILE A 89 54.13 -9.08 -25.10
N THR A 90 55.44 -9.22 -24.86
CA THR A 90 56.26 -8.13 -24.30
C THR A 90 56.36 -6.94 -25.25
N VAL A 91 56.12 -7.15 -26.55
CA VAL A 91 55.96 -6.09 -27.56
C VAL A 91 54.90 -5.05 -27.19
N LEU A 92 53.92 -5.41 -26.36
CA LEU A 92 52.91 -4.45 -25.87
C LEU A 92 53.53 -3.29 -25.07
N ALA A 93 54.73 -3.45 -24.50
CA ALA A 93 55.45 -2.37 -23.82
C ALA A 93 55.87 -1.22 -24.76
N GLU A 94 55.96 -1.48 -26.07
CA GLU A 94 56.22 -0.46 -27.09
C GLU A 94 54.95 0.26 -27.54
N TYR A 95 53.77 -0.30 -27.23
CA TYR A 95 52.50 0.26 -27.66
C TYR A 95 52.18 1.57 -26.93
N GLY A 96 51.97 2.64 -27.70
CA GLY A 96 51.45 3.88 -27.14
C GLY A 96 52.45 4.69 -26.31
N GLN A 97 53.76 4.42 -26.45
CA GLN A 97 54.83 5.26 -25.89
C GLN A 97 54.69 6.73 -26.31
N ARG A 98 54.19 6.96 -27.53
CA ARG A 98 53.71 8.28 -27.98
C ARG A 98 52.22 8.38 -27.70
N GLU A 99 51.81 9.40 -26.95
CA GLU A 99 50.38 9.61 -26.61
C GLU A 99 49.49 9.77 -27.86
N ASN A 100 50.02 10.40 -28.92
CA ASN A 100 49.29 10.56 -30.19
C ASN A 100 48.83 9.23 -30.80
N THR A 101 49.65 8.18 -30.76
CA THR A 101 49.30 6.87 -31.33
C THR A 101 48.06 6.27 -30.65
N ARG A 102 47.94 6.40 -29.32
CA ARG A 102 46.76 5.92 -28.58
C ARG A 102 45.51 6.71 -28.93
N ARG A 103 45.62 8.04 -29.01
CA ARG A 103 44.50 8.93 -29.37
C ARG A 103 44.02 8.69 -30.80
N GLU A 104 44.96 8.50 -31.73
CA GLU A 104 44.69 8.16 -33.13
C GLU A 104 43.97 6.81 -33.24
N HIS A 105 44.47 5.77 -32.58
CA HIS A 105 43.82 4.46 -32.58
C HIS A 105 42.41 4.51 -31.96
N ALA A 106 42.22 5.24 -30.85
CA ALA A 106 40.90 5.45 -30.29
C ALA A 106 39.96 6.19 -31.26
N ALA A 107 40.46 7.17 -32.03
CA ALA A 107 39.69 7.84 -33.08
C ALA A 107 39.31 6.88 -34.23
N LEU A 108 40.25 6.05 -34.69
CA LEU A 108 40.01 5.05 -35.73
C LEU A 108 38.97 4.02 -35.30
N ILE A 109 39.08 3.48 -34.07
CA ILE A 109 38.11 2.53 -33.52
C ILE A 109 36.71 3.18 -33.45
N ARG A 110 36.62 4.43 -32.97
CA ARG A 110 35.34 5.15 -32.93
C ARG A 110 34.69 5.29 -34.28
N GLN A 111 35.45 5.70 -35.29
CA GLN A 111 34.96 5.89 -36.64
C GLN A 111 34.50 4.56 -37.26
N HIS A 112 35.28 3.49 -37.10
CA HIS A 112 34.97 2.21 -37.72
C HIS A 112 33.78 1.50 -37.06
N TYR A 113 33.76 1.42 -35.72
CA TYR A 113 32.73 0.68 -34.98
C TYR A 113 31.55 1.55 -34.52
N GLN A 114 31.54 2.82 -34.94
CA GLN A 114 30.49 3.81 -34.68
C GLN A 114 30.31 4.15 -33.20
N TYR A 115 31.39 4.09 -32.41
CA TYR A 115 31.37 4.57 -31.03
C TYR A 115 31.35 6.09 -30.99
N ARG A 116 30.56 6.65 -30.06
CA ARG A 116 30.32 8.09 -29.93
C ARG A 116 30.79 8.58 -28.57
N GLU A 117 31.24 9.82 -28.51
CA GLU A 117 31.54 10.48 -27.24
C GLU A 117 30.24 10.78 -26.47
N PHE A 118 30.35 10.86 -25.15
CA PHE A 118 29.27 11.30 -24.29
C PHE A 118 29.07 12.83 -24.39
N ALA A 119 28.46 13.25 -25.51
CA ALA A 119 28.15 14.64 -25.84
C ALA A 119 26.69 14.78 -26.30
N TRP A 120 26.27 16.01 -26.62
CA TRP A 120 24.95 16.24 -27.22
C TRP A 120 24.83 15.47 -28.55
N PRO A 121 23.70 14.80 -28.87
CA PRO A 121 22.41 14.78 -28.16
C PRO A 121 22.27 13.66 -27.11
N TRP A 122 23.30 12.85 -26.89
CA TRP A 122 23.23 11.67 -26.02
C TRP A 122 23.14 12.01 -24.54
N THR A 123 23.85 13.06 -24.11
CA THR A 123 23.70 13.63 -22.77
C THR A 123 22.25 14.00 -22.48
N PHE A 124 21.59 14.66 -23.44
CA PHE A 124 20.16 15.03 -23.33
C PHE A 124 19.25 13.80 -23.31
N ARG A 125 19.47 12.82 -24.18
CA ARG A 125 18.69 11.58 -24.22
C ARG A 125 18.78 10.80 -22.90
N LEU A 126 19.98 10.64 -22.36
CA LEU A 126 20.19 9.99 -21.06
C LEU A 126 19.52 10.79 -19.94
N THR A 127 19.69 12.11 -19.94
CA THR A 127 19.04 13.00 -18.97
C THR A 127 17.52 12.82 -18.98
N ARG A 128 16.90 12.79 -20.17
CA ARG A 128 15.46 12.58 -20.33
C ARG A 128 15.01 11.22 -19.79
N LEU A 129 15.74 10.16 -20.10
CA LEU A 129 15.48 8.81 -19.58
C LEU A 129 15.52 8.77 -18.04
N LEU A 130 16.62 9.26 -17.46
CA LEU A 130 16.82 9.31 -16.01
C LEU A 130 15.76 10.19 -15.32
N TYR A 131 15.35 11.28 -15.97
CA TYR A 131 14.35 12.18 -15.44
C TYR A 131 12.96 11.55 -15.40
N THR A 132 12.54 10.86 -16.48
CA THR A 132 11.28 10.13 -16.50
C THR A 132 11.22 9.06 -15.41
N ARG A 133 12.32 8.31 -15.22
CA ARG A 133 12.45 7.33 -14.13
C ARG A 133 12.37 7.98 -12.75
N SER A 134 13.16 9.03 -12.53
CA SER A 134 13.22 9.77 -11.25
C SER A 134 11.93 10.51 -10.90
N TRP A 135 11.14 10.88 -11.91
CA TRP A 135 9.80 11.43 -11.72
C TRP A 135 8.86 10.35 -11.19
N ILE A 136 8.81 9.18 -11.80
CA ILE A 136 7.84 8.13 -11.46
C ILE A 136 8.15 7.48 -10.11
N SER A 137 9.43 7.22 -9.81
CA SER A 137 9.87 6.44 -8.65
C SER A 137 11.04 7.08 -7.91
N ASN A 138 11.26 6.67 -6.66
CA ASN A 138 12.42 7.05 -5.86
C ASN A 138 13.47 5.93 -5.85
N GLU A 139 13.98 5.59 -7.04
CA GLU A 139 15.00 4.56 -7.21
C GLU A 139 16.32 4.95 -6.51
N ARG A 140 17.05 3.94 -6.02
CA ARG A 140 18.39 4.14 -5.45
C ARG A 140 19.32 4.67 -6.55
N PRO A 141 20.20 5.64 -6.23
CA PRO A 141 21.06 6.25 -7.24
C PRO A 141 22.04 5.25 -7.90
N GLY A 142 22.46 4.20 -7.18
CA GLY A 142 23.24 3.10 -7.76
C GLY A 142 22.51 2.35 -8.88
N LEU A 143 21.21 2.07 -8.73
CA LEU A 143 20.43 1.43 -9.79
C LEU A 143 20.29 2.31 -11.04
N LEU A 144 20.18 3.63 -10.84
CA LEU A 144 20.17 4.59 -11.95
C LEU A 144 21.54 4.68 -12.64
N PHE A 145 22.63 4.45 -11.89
CA PHE A 145 23.99 4.40 -12.41
C PHE A 145 24.21 3.14 -13.26
N ASP A 146 23.77 1.98 -12.78
CA ASP A 146 23.82 0.73 -13.55
C ASP A 146 22.97 0.81 -14.82
N LEU A 147 21.76 1.35 -14.71
CA LEU A 147 20.87 1.61 -15.84
C LEU A 147 21.51 2.54 -16.86
N ALA A 148 22.14 3.63 -16.41
CA ALA A 148 22.81 4.57 -17.29
C ALA A 148 24.02 3.93 -17.99
N THR A 149 24.81 3.14 -17.25
CA THR A 149 25.97 2.41 -17.78
C THR A 149 25.53 1.43 -18.87
N GLY A 150 24.52 0.59 -18.59
CA GLY A 150 23.98 -0.34 -19.58
C GLY A 150 23.39 0.38 -20.81
N TRP A 151 22.68 1.49 -20.60
CA TRP A 151 22.13 2.29 -21.70
C TRP A 151 23.24 2.89 -22.59
N LEU A 152 24.31 3.42 -21.99
CA LEU A 152 25.44 3.98 -22.73
C LEU A 152 26.14 2.90 -23.57
N MET A 153 26.40 1.73 -22.97
CA MET A 153 27.01 0.60 -23.68
C MET A 153 26.14 0.11 -24.84
N GLN A 154 24.83 -0.04 -24.61
CA GLN A 154 23.87 -0.47 -25.65
C GLN A 154 23.84 0.49 -26.85
N HIS A 155 23.99 1.79 -26.61
CA HIS A 155 24.01 2.83 -27.64
C HIS A 155 25.41 3.12 -28.22
N ARG A 156 26.44 2.33 -27.86
CA ARG A 156 27.85 2.51 -28.25
C ARG A 156 28.38 3.91 -27.90
N ILE A 157 27.98 4.41 -26.74
CA ILE A 157 28.49 5.68 -26.20
C ILE A 157 29.62 5.33 -25.24
N ILE A 158 30.77 5.99 -25.43
CA ILE A 158 31.91 5.82 -24.54
C ILE A 158 31.54 6.33 -23.16
N LEU A 159 31.81 5.49 -22.15
CA LEU A 159 31.51 5.80 -20.78
C LEU A 159 32.24 7.08 -20.33
N PRO A 160 31.51 8.10 -19.85
CA PRO A 160 32.15 9.25 -19.22
C PRO A 160 32.72 8.83 -17.87
N GLY A 161 33.60 9.63 -17.26
CA GLY A 161 34.11 9.34 -15.91
C GLY A 161 32.97 9.18 -14.90
N ALA A 162 33.17 8.30 -13.90
CA ALA A 162 32.13 7.97 -12.89
C ALA A 162 31.54 9.24 -12.24
N THR A 163 32.39 10.21 -11.90
CA THR A 163 31.99 11.51 -11.32
C THR A 163 31.07 12.33 -12.20
N THR A 164 31.22 12.23 -13.53
CA THR A 164 30.34 12.91 -14.49
C THR A 164 28.95 12.30 -14.45
N LEU A 165 28.88 10.98 -14.36
CA LEU A 165 27.62 10.25 -14.32
C LEU A 165 26.92 10.38 -12.96
N THR A 166 27.65 10.29 -11.84
CA THR A 166 27.09 10.49 -10.49
C THR A 166 26.56 11.90 -10.31
N ARG A 167 27.26 12.93 -10.83
CA ARG A 167 26.78 14.31 -10.85
C ARG A 167 25.50 14.44 -11.67
N LEU A 168 25.46 13.90 -12.88
CA LEU A 168 24.26 13.95 -13.73
C LEU A 168 23.04 13.31 -13.05
N ILE A 169 23.21 12.13 -12.47
CA ILE A 169 22.14 11.41 -11.76
C ILE A 169 21.66 12.23 -10.57
N SER A 170 22.58 12.80 -9.79
CA SER A 170 22.25 13.64 -8.64
C SER A 170 21.43 14.86 -9.05
N GLU A 171 21.87 15.59 -10.08
CA GLU A 171 21.17 16.77 -10.62
C GLU A 171 19.78 16.42 -11.14
N VAL A 172 19.63 15.30 -11.87
CA VAL A 172 18.34 14.85 -12.40
C VAL A 172 17.37 14.49 -11.28
N ARG A 173 17.84 13.76 -10.26
CA ARG A 173 17.03 13.38 -9.10
C ARG A 173 16.60 14.60 -8.28
N GLU A 174 17.51 15.55 -8.10
CA GLU A 174 17.23 16.82 -7.44
C GLU A 174 16.16 17.60 -8.21
N LYS A 175 16.32 17.77 -9.52
CA LYS A 175 15.32 18.43 -10.39
C LYS A 175 13.94 17.75 -10.33
N ALA A 176 13.89 16.42 -10.36
CA ALA A 176 12.63 15.68 -10.23
C ALA A 176 11.98 15.90 -8.84
N THR A 177 12.80 15.97 -7.79
CA THR A 177 12.36 16.20 -6.41
C THR A 177 11.85 17.64 -6.22
N LEU A 178 12.57 18.64 -6.70
CA LEU A 178 12.16 20.04 -6.67
C LEU A 178 10.86 20.26 -7.45
N ARG A 179 10.71 19.64 -8.63
CA ARG A 179 9.44 19.69 -9.38
C ARG A 179 8.27 19.13 -8.56
N LEU A 180 8.49 18.01 -7.87
CA LEU A 180 7.46 17.40 -7.03
C LEU A 180 7.06 18.34 -5.89
N TRP A 181 8.05 18.92 -5.19
CA TRP A 181 7.78 19.87 -4.11
C TRP A 181 7.04 21.11 -4.61
N ASN A 182 7.44 21.67 -5.74
CA ASN A 182 6.77 22.82 -6.33
C ASN A 182 5.32 22.50 -6.70
N LYS A 183 5.06 21.35 -7.32
CA LYS A 183 3.70 20.93 -7.64
C LYS A 183 2.84 20.75 -6.38
N LEU A 184 3.36 20.10 -5.35
CA LEU A 184 2.64 19.87 -4.09
C LEU A 184 2.38 21.19 -3.33
N ALA A 185 3.37 22.08 -3.28
CA ALA A 185 3.24 23.36 -2.60
C ALA A 185 2.23 24.31 -3.29
N LEU A 186 1.93 24.08 -4.57
CA LEU A 186 0.92 24.83 -5.33
C LEU A 186 -0.52 24.30 -5.15
N ILE A 187 -0.70 23.12 -4.55
CA ILE A 187 -2.04 22.56 -4.29
C ILE A 187 -2.85 23.42 -3.30
N PRO A 188 -2.33 23.75 -2.10
CA PRO A 188 -3.14 24.45 -1.11
C PRO A 188 -3.31 25.94 -1.43
N SER A 189 -4.50 26.46 -1.14
CA SER A 189 -4.83 27.89 -1.11
C SER A 189 -4.03 28.62 -0.01
N ALA A 190 -4.07 29.96 -0.01
CA ALA A 190 -3.39 30.74 1.03
C ALA A 190 -3.89 30.41 2.44
N GLU A 191 -5.20 30.19 2.60
CA GLU A 191 -5.82 29.80 3.87
C GLU A 191 -5.40 28.39 4.30
N GLN A 192 -5.46 27.43 3.37
CA GLN A 192 -5.03 26.05 3.62
C GLN A 192 -3.54 25.96 3.98
N ARG A 193 -2.69 26.80 3.36
CA ARG A 193 -1.27 26.91 3.73
C ARG A 193 -1.09 27.33 5.18
N SER A 194 -1.85 28.33 5.64
CA SER A 194 -1.81 28.77 7.04
C SER A 194 -2.25 27.63 7.98
N GLN A 195 -3.35 26.94 7.65
CA GLN A 195 -3.82 25.78 8.42
C GLN A 195 -2.78 24.64 8.48
N LEU A 196 -2.12 24.34 7.36
CA LEU A 196 -1.07 23.32 7.30
C LEU A 196 0.15 23.71 8.14
N GLU A 197 0.52 24.99 8.18
CA GLU A 197 1.61 25.45 9.03
C GLU A 197 1.26 25.40 10.52
N MET A 198 0.00 25.63 10.89
CA MET A 198 -0.47 25.46 12.27
C MET A 198 -0.33 24.01 12.78
N LEU A 199 -0.27 23.00 11.88
CA LEU A 199 0.01 21.61 12.28
C LEU A 199 1.35 21.44 13.01
N LEU A 200 2.31 22.33 12.75
CA LEU A 200 3.64 22.28 13.34
C LEU A 200 3.70 22.96 14.72
N GLY A 201 2.68 23.74 15.08
CA GLY A 201 2.57 24.42 16.37
C GLY A 201 2.09 23.49 17.48
N PRO A 202 2.35 23.83 18.76
CA PRO A 202 1.75 23.13 19.89
C PRO A 202 0.23 23.32 19.92
N THR A 203 -0.52 22.31 20.37
CA THR A 203 -1.96 22.44 20.62
C THR A 203 -2.24 23.13 21.96
N ASP A 204 -3.33 23.88 22.08
CA ASP A 204 -3.72 24.58 23.33
C ASP A 204 -3.86 23.64 24.54
N CYS A 205 -4.16 22.36 24.31
CA CYS A 205 -4.44 21.38 25.35
C CYS A 205 -3.35 20.30 25.54
N SER A 206 -2.25 20.34 24.79
CA SER A 206 -1.18 19.33 24.92
C SER A 206 0.19 19.85 24.50
N ARG A 207 1.26 19.31 25.10
CA ARG A 207 2.66 19.58 24.65
C ARG A 207 2.98 19.02 23.26
N LEU A 208 2.08 18.22 22.67
CA LEU A 208 2.24 17.66 21.34
C LEU A 208 1.67 18.63 20.31
N SER A 209 2.28 18.65 19.12
CA SER A 209 1.69 19.36 17.99
C SER A 209 0.50 18.58 17.43
N LEU A 210 -0.37 19.28 16.70
CA LEU A 210 -1.50 18.65 16.01
C LEU A 210 -1.00 17.60 14.99
N LEU A 211 0.16 17.81 14.36
CA LEU A 211 0.75 16.79 13.49
C LEU A 211 1.08 15.49 14.23
N GLU A 212 1.62 15.56 15.46
CA GLU A 212 1.97 14.35 16.23
C GLU A 212 0.74 13.63 16.79
N SER A 213 -0.36 14.33 17.04
CA SER A 213 -1.61 13.66 17.41
C SER A 213 -2.24 12.96 16.19
N LEU A 214 -2.27 13.60 15.02
CA LEU A 214 -2.77 13.02 13.78
C LEU A 214 -1.97 11.79 13.32
N LYS A 215 -0.69 11.70 13.72
CA LYS A 215 0.16 10.52 13.47
C LYS A 215 -0.24 9.29 14.26
N LYS A 216 -0.99 9.44 15.37
CA LYS A 216 -1.35 8.33 16.25
C LYS A 216 -2.65 7.70 15.78
N GLY A 217 -2.56 6.44 15.35
CA GLY A 217 -3.72 5.61 15.09
C GLY A 217 -4.40 5.13 16.38
N PRO A 218 -5.60 4.55 16.27
CA PRO A 218 -6.31 3.97 17.40
C PRO A 218 -5.54 2.77 17.98
N VAL A 219 -5.49 2.68 19.31
CA VAL A 219 -4.79 1.58 20.03
C VAL A 219 -5.76 0.62 20.72
N THR A 220 -7.04 1.02 20.84
CA THR A 220 -8.07 0.23 21.53
C THR A 220 -9.30 0.06 20.66
N ILE A 221 -10.01 -1.05 20.83
CA ILE A 221 -11.25 -1.35 20.12
C ILE A 221 -12.42 -0.95 21.02
N SER A 222 -12.92 0.28 20.85
CA SER A 222 -14.02 0.82 21.65
C SER A 222 -14.77 1.95 20.92
N GLY A 223 -16.02 2.21 21.31
CA GLY A 223 -16.82 3.30 20.74
C GLY A 223 -16.15 4.69 20.85
N PRO A 224 -15.58 5.08 22.01
CA PRO A 224 -14.80 6.31 22.12
C PRO A 224 -13.59 6.34 21.18
N ALA A 225 -12.82 5.25 21.12
CA ALA A 225 -11.65 5.17 20.23
C ALA A 225 -12.03 5.25 18.74
N PHE A 226 -13.18 4.68 18.35
CA PHE A 226 -13.73 4.83 17.01
C PHE A 226 -14.12 6.29 16.72
N ASN A 227 -14.80 6.96 17.65
CA ASN A 227 -15.17 8.37 17.46
C ASN A 227 -13.92 9.25 17.36
N GLU A 228 -12.88 9.00 18.16
CA GLU A 228 -11.58 9.68 18.04
C GLU A 228 -10.92 9.41 16.68
N ALA A 229 -11.01 8.17 16.16
CA ALA A 229 -10.48 7.82 14.84
C ALA A 229 -11.23 8.53 13.70
N ILE A 230 -12.56 8.66 13.79
CA ILE A 230 -13.36 9.42 12.82
C ILE A 230 -13.08 10.92 12.91
N GLU A 231 -12.93 11.50 14.11
CA GLU A 231 -12.56 12.91 14.26
C GLU A 231 -11.14 13.19 13.72
N ARG A 232 -10.22 12.24 13.89
CA ARG A 232 -8.88 12.31 13.28
C ARG A 232 -8.97 12.33 11.75
N TRP A 233 -9.77 11.43 11.16
CA TRP A 233 -10.02 11.44 9.73
C TRP A 233 -10.67 12.76 9.28
N LYS A 234 -11.70 13.22 9.99
CA LYS A 234 -12.42 14.46 9.70
C LYS A 234 -11.48 15.66 9.71
N THR A 235 -10.61 15.75 10.71
CA THR A 235 -9.59 16.82 10.79
C THR A 235 -8.70 16.86 9.55
N LEU A 236 -8.34 15.70 8.98
CA LEU A 236 -7.56 15.60 7.75
C LEU A 236 -8.39 15.93 6.50
N ASN A 237 -9.62 15.44 6.44
CA ASN A 237 -10.57 15.68 5.36
C ASN A 237 -10.99 17.17 5.27
N ASP A 238 -11.11 17.86 6.41
CA ASP A 238 -11.54 19.27 6.49
C ASP A 238 -10.50 20.23 5.90
N PHE A 239 -9.24 19.80 5.70
CA PHE A 239 -8.28 20.57 4.90
C PHE A 239 -8.73 20.70 3.44
N GLY A 240 -9.58 19.79 2.94
CA GLY A 240 -10.17 19.88 1.61
C GLY A 240 -9.13 19.95 0.50
N LEU A 241 -8.03 19.20 0.63
CA LEU A 241 -6.97 19.13 -0.40
C LEU A 241 -7.40 18.27 -1.60
N HIS A 242 -8.62 18.47 -2.09
CA HIS A 242 -9.14 17.79 -3.26
C HIS A 242 -8.73 18.60 -4.50
N ALA A 243 -7.66 18.18 -5.15
CA ALA A 243 -7.22 18.79 -6.39
C ALA A 243 -7.45 17.82 -7.56
N GLU A 244 -8.12 18.32 -8.60
CA GLU A 244 -8.20 17.69 -9.93
C GLU A 244 -6.80 17.32 -10.48
N ASN A 245 -5.75 17.97 -9.97
CA ASN A 245 -4.35 17.80 -10.34
C ASN A 245 -3.61 16.61 -9.71
N LEU A 246 -4.22 15.87 -8.76
CA LEU A 246 -3.57 14.73 -8.10
C LEU A 246 -3.25 13.59 -9.08
N SER A 247 -4.01 13.43 -10.15
CA SER A 247 -3.78 12.46 -11.23
C SER A 247 -2.43 12.66 -11.94
N THR A 248 -1.90 13.88 -11.93
CA THR A 248 -0.62 14.21 -12.60
C THR A 248 0.61 13.91 -11.73
N LEU A 249 0.39 13.49 -10.48
CA LEU A 249 1.43 13.23 -9.50
C LEU A 249 1.74 11.73 -9.40
N PRO A 250 3.03 11.34 -9.39
CA PRO A 250 3.41 9.95 -9.21
C PRO A 250 3.05 9.42 -7.81
N ALA A 251 2.10 8.49 -7.74
CA ALA A 251 1.58 7.93 -6.49
C ALA A 251 2.69 7.35 -5.58
N VAL A 252 3.69 6.67 -6.16
CA VAL A 252 4.82 6.11 -5.40
C VAL A 252 5.64 7.21 -4.70
N ARG A 253 5.87 8.35 -5.37
CA ARG A 253 6.60 9.49 -4.80
C ARG A 253 5.80 10.15 -3.69
N LEU A 254 4.49 10.32 -3.88
CA LEU A 254 3.59 10.87 -2.87
C LEU A 254 3.61 10.00 -1.60
N LYS A 255 3.39 8.68 -1.75
CA LYS A 255 3.43 7.72 -0.64
C LYS A 255 4.78 7.72 0.10
N ASN A 256 5.89 7.81 -0.63
CA ASN A 256 7.22 7.89 0.00
C ASN A 256 7.43 9.19 0.77
N LEU A 257 6.96 10.32 0.25
CA LEU A 257 7.05 11.62 0.94
C LEU A 257 6.15 11.66 2.18
N ALA A 258 4.94 11.09 2.09
CA ALA A 258 4.03 10.95 3.22
C ALA A 258 4.59 10.04 4.32
N ARG A 259 5.20 8.91 3.94
CA ARG A 259 5.89 8.02 4.90
C ARG A 259 7.04 8.75 5.59
N TYR A 260 7.82 9.52 4.83
CA TYR A 260 8.87 10.36 5.39
C TYR A 260 8.29 11.39 6.38
N ALA A 261 7.18 12.03 6.06
CA ALA A 261 6.49 12.95 6.96
C ALA A 261 6.03 12.26 8.27
N GLY A 262 5.51 11.04 8.17
CA GLY A 262 5.11 10.21 9.31
C GLY A 262 6.26 9.91 10.28
N MET A 263 7.42 9.53 9.74
CA MET A 263 8.60 9.16 10.54
C MET A 263 9.40 10.36 11.06
N THR A 264 9.28 11.53 10.42
CA THR A 264 10.10 12.71 10.75
C THR A 264 9.45 13.51 11.87
N SER A 265 10.23 13.94 12.86
CA SER A 265 9.73 14.82 13.93
C SER A 265 9.29 16.18 13.40
N VAL A 266 8.29 16.78 14.04
CA VAL A 266 7.78 18.12 13.72
C VAL A 266 8.88 19.17 13.64
N PHE A 267 9.83 19.12 14.58
CA PHE A 267 10.96 20.05 14.63
C PHE A 267 11.83 19.99 13.37
N ASN A 268 12.08 18.79 12.85
CA ASN A 268 12.85 18.61 11.62
C ASN A 268 12.06 19.09 10.40
N ILE A 269 10.74 18.91 10.38
CA ILE A 269 9.86 19.42 9.32
C ILE A 269 9.82 20.96 9.34
N ALA A 270 9.72 21.58 10.52
CA ALA A 270 9.67 23.03 10.69
C ALA A 270 10.92 23.73 10.15
N ARG A 271 12.10 23.10 10.27
CA ARG A 271 13.41 23.59 9.80
C ARG A 271 13.64 23.44 8.29
N MET A 272 12.74 22.79 7.56
CA MET A 272 12.89 22.65 6.11
C MET A 272 12.66 23.97 5.38
N SER A 273 13.21 24.10 4.16
CA SER A 273 12.86 25.20 3.25
C SER A 273 11.33 25.27 3.05
N PRO A 274 10.72 26.46 2.91
CA PRO A 274 9.26 26.62 2.83
C PRO A 274 8.58 25.71 1.80
N GLN A 275 9.17 25.57 0.61
CA GLN A 275 8.65 24.71 -0.46
C GLN A 275 8.62 23.23 -0.05
N LYS A 276 9.74 22.71 0.46
CA LYS A 276 9.84 21.33 0.95
C LYS A 276 8.89 21.09 2.12
N ARG A 277 8.84 22.02 3.08
CA ARG A 277 7.97 21.94 4.26
C ARG A 277 6.50 21.79 3.84
N MET A 278 6.03 22.69 2.98
CA MET A 278 4.66 22.65 2.46
C MET A 278 4.39 21.35 1.70
N ALA A 279 5.30 20.92 0.84
CA ALA A 279 5.15 19.67 0.10
C ALA A 279 5.04 18.43 0.99
N VAL A 280 5.82 18.40 2.09
CA VAL A 280 5.77 17.32 3.09
C VAL A 280 4.43 17.32 3.83
N LEU A 281 3.93 18.49 4.24
CA LEU A 281 2.64 18.63 4.92
C LEU A 281 1.46 18.26 4.03
N VAL A 282 1.46 18.71 2.78
CA VAL A 282 0.45 18.35 1.78
C VAL A 282 0.47 16.84 1.52
N ALA A 283 1.66 16.25 1.33
CA ALA A 283 1.79 14.81 1.14
C ALA A 283 1.34 14.01 2.36
N PHE A 284 1.60 14.51 3.57
CA PHE A 284 1.10 13.94 4.81
C PHE A 284 -0.43 13.90 4.80
N VAL A 285 -1.10 15.05 4.67
CA VAL A 285 -2.57 15.12 4.74
C VAL A 285 -3.22 14.23 3.67
N LEU A 286 -2.78 14.31 2.41
CA LEU A 286 -3.35 13.52 1.31
C LEU A 286 -3.26 12.00 1.53
N ALA A 287 -2.16 11.50 2.09
CA ALA A 287 -1.99 10.07 2.28
C ALA A 287 -2.57 9.60 3.62
N TRP A 288 -2.50 10.44 4.65
CA TRP A 288 -2.97 10.12 5.98
C TRP A 288 -4.48 10.25 6.11
N GLU A 289 -5.15 11.05 5.28
CA GLU A 289 -6.61 11.07 5.19
C GLU A 289 -7.15 9.66 4.85
N THR A 290 -6.64 9.04 3.78
CA THR A 290 -7.04 7.67 3.42
C THR A 290 -6.70 6.67 4.51
N LEU A 291 -5.46 6.71 5.03
CA LEU A 291 -5.04 5.83 6.11
C LEU A 291 -5.89 6.00 7.37
N ALA A 292 -6.30 7.22 7.70
CA ALA A 292 -7.08 7.49 8.89
C ALA A 292 -8.51 6.94 8.78
N LEU A 293 -9.08 6.97 7.57
CA LEU A 293 -10.37 6.35 7.30
C LEU A 293 -10.26 4.82 7.39
N ASP A 294 -9.22 4.22 6.78
CA ASP A 294 -8.96 2.77 6.84
C ASP A 294 -8.83 2.31 8.30
N ASP A 295 -8.01 2.99 9.11
CA ASP A 295 -7.87 2.70 10.54
C ASP A 295 -9.21 2.78 11.30
N ALA A 296 -10.08 3.75 10.97
CA ALA A 296 -11.38 3.89 11.62
C ALA A 296 -12.33 2.75 11.23
N LEU A 297 -12.31 2.32 9.97
CA LEU A 297 -13.08 1.18 9.48
C LEU A 297 -12.59 -0.14 10.09
N ASP A 298 -11.28 -0.32 10.27
CA ASP A 298 -10.73 -1.48 10.96
C ASP A 298 -11.22 -1.57 12.42
N VAL A 299 -11.28 -0.43 13.12
CA VAL A 299 -11.85 -0.38 14.48
C VAL A 299 -13.35 -0.70 14.46
N LEU A 300 -14.10 -0.20 13.48
CA LEU A 300 -15.52 -0.49 13.31
C LEU A 300 -15.77 -1.98 13.13
N ASP A 301 -15.05 -2.62 12.20
CA ASP A 301 -15.16 -4.04 11.91
C ASP A 301 -14.84 -4.88 13.15
N ALA A 302 -13.75 -4.54 13.85
CA ALA A 302 -13.39 -5.21 15.09
C ALA A 302 -14.47 -5.03 16.17
N MET A 303 -15.07 -3.84 16.29
CA MET A 303 -16.17 -3.59 17.23
C MET A 303 -17.42 -4.37 16.89
N LEU A 304 -17.83 -4.43 15.62
CA LEU A 304 -18.98 -5.20 15.16
C LEU A 304 -18.78 -6.70 15.44
N ALA A 305 -17.58 -7.22 15.18
CA ALA A 305 -17.23 -8.60 15.50
C ALA A 305 -17.35 -8.89 17.02
N VAL A 306 -16.88 -7.97 17.88
CA VAL A 306 -17.01 -8.09 19.34
C VAL A 306 -18.48 -8.06 19.77
N ILE A 307 -19.28 -7.15 19.20
CA ILE A 307 -20.72 -7.03 19.50
C ILE A 307 -21.46 -8.31 19.15
N ILE A 308 -21.23 -8.87 17.94
CA ILE A 308 -21.86 -10.11 17.48
C ILE A 308 -21.45 -11.28 18.36
N ARG A 309 -20.15 -11.39 18.70
CA ARG A 309 -19.64 -12.43 19.58
C ARG A 309 -20.26 -12.38 20.98
N ASP A 310 -20.37 -11.18 21.55
CA ASP A 310 -20.96 -10.99 22.87
C ASP A 310 -22.47 -11.33 22.86
N ALA A 311 -23.20 -10.91 21.82
CA ALA A 311 -24.61 -11.28 21.65
C ALA A 311 -24.79 -12.79 21.57
N ARG A 312 -23.96 -13.49 20.78
CA ARG A 312 -23.97 -14.96 20.67
C ARG A 312 -23.69 -15.62 22.02
N LYS A 313 -22.72 -15.11 22.78
CA LYS A 313 -22.37 -15.62 24.12
C LYS A 313 -23.51 -15.42 25.12
N ILE A 314 -24.22 -14.29 25.06
CA ILE A 314 -25.41 -14.04 25.90
C ILE A 314 -26.53 -15.01 25.50
N GLY A 315 -26.78 -15.19 24.19
CA GLY A 315 -27.80 -16.12 23.69
C GLY A 315 -27.54 -17.55 24.11
N GLN A 316 -26.29 -18.03 23.98
CA GLN A 316 -25.88 -19.35 24.47
C GLN A 316 -26.09 -19.51 25.97
N LYS A 317 -25.74 -18.51 26.79
CA LYS A 317 -25.95 -18.55 28.24
C LYS A 317 -27.44 -18.58 28.60
N LYS A 318 -28.28 -17.78 27.94
CA LYS A 318 -29.74 -17.79 28.14
C LYS A 318 -30.33 -19.14 27.75
N ARG A 319 -29.91 -19.70 26.61
CA ARG A 319 -30.34 -21.02 26.15
C ARG A 319 -29.94 -22.13 27.13
N LEU A 320 -28.71 -22.13 27.62
CA LEU A 320 -28.25 -23.10 28.62
C LEU A 320 -29.05 -23.04 29.91
N ARG A 321 -29.47 -21.84 30.35
CA ARG A 321 -30.34 -21.69 31.52
C ARG A 321 -31.75 -22.24 31.26
N SER A 322 -32.33 -21.94 30.11
CA SER A 322 -33.71 -22.34 29.79
C SER A 322 -33.86 -23.78 29.31
N LEU A 323 -32.77 -24.46 28.92
CA LEU A 323 -32.78 -25.87 28.53
C LEU A 323 -33.32 -26.77 29.65
N LYS A 324 -32.93 -26.52 30.91
CA LYS A 324 -33.44 -27.31 32.05
C LYS A 324 -34.95 -27.17 32.24
N ASP A 325 -35.46 -25.95 32.06
CA ASP A 325 -36.90 -25.67 32.16
C ASP A 325 -37.67 -26.22 30.96
N LEU A 326 -37.06 -26.20 29.77
CA LEU A 326 -37.58 -26.83 28.57
C LEU A 326 -37.66 -28.35 28.73
N ASP A 327 -36.60 -29.02 29.21
CA ASP A 327 -36.58 -30.47 29.40
C ASP A 327 -37.67 -30.90 30.39
N LYS A 328 -37.81 -30.18 31.51
CA LYS A 328 -38.87 -30.43 32.50
C LYS A 328 -40.27 -30.28 31.89
N SER A 329 -40.47 -29.22 31.09
CA SER A 329 -41.74 -28.94 30.44
C SER A 329 -42.07 -29.92 29.32
N ALA A 330 -41.07 -30.32 28.53
CA ALA A 330 -41.19 -31.30 27.46
C ALA A 330 -41.53 -32.69 28.01
N LEU A 331 -40.87 -33.13 29.09
CA LEU A 331 -41.20 -34.38 29.77
C LEU A 331 -42.63 -34.37 30.32
N ALA A 332 -43.08 -33.25 30.90
CA ALA A 332 -44.45 -33.12 31.39
C ALA A 332 -45.51 -33.08 30.28
N LEU A 333 -45.20 -32.48 29.13
CA LEU A 333 -46.09 -32.52 27.95
C LEU A 333 -46.10 -33.91 27.30
N ALA A 334 -44.94 -34.58 27.22
CA ALA A 334 -44.86 -35.95 26.70
C ALA A 334 -45.66 -36.92 27.57
N SER A 335 -45.60 -36.78 28.90
CA SER A 335 -46.41 -37.58 29.82
C SER A 335 -47.90 -37.24 29.73
N ALA A 336 -48.29 -35.99 29.48
CA ALA A 336 -49.68 -35.63 29.23
C ALA A 336 -50.18 -36.24 27.90
N CYS A 337 -49.37 -36.18 26.85
CA CYS A 337 -49.71 -36.69 25.53
C CYS A 337 -49.74 -38.22 25.46
N SER A 338 -49.00 -38.94 26.31
CA SER A 338 -49.03 -40.41 26.31
C SER A 338 -50.41 -40.97 26.68
N TYR A 339 -51.21 -40.24 27.46
CA TYR A 339 -52.61 -40.61 27.73
C TYR A 339 -53.51 -40.52 26.51
N LEU A 340 -53.18 -39.70 25.50
CA LEU A 340 -53.91 -39.66 24.23
C LEU A 340 -53.67 -40.92 23.38
N LEU A 341 -52.61 -41.68 23.68
CA LEU A 341 -52.22 -42.88 22.93
C LEU A 341 -52.67 -44.18 23.60
N LYS A 342 -53.39 -44.11 24.74
CA LYS A 342 -53.91 -45.30 25.44
C LYS A 342 -55.25 -45.72 24.82
N GLU A 343 -55.29 -46.90 24.23
CA GLU A 343 -56.51 -47.45 23.59
C GLU A 343 -57.58 -47.94 24.60
N GLU A 344 -57.20 -48.12 25.87
CA GLU A 344 -58.05 -48.70 26.92
C GLU A 344 -59.00 -47.68 27.57
N THR A 345 -58.79 -46.39 27.34
CA THR A 345 -59.53 -45.29 27.96
C THR A 345 -60.58 -44.73 27.00
N PRO A 346 -61.87 -44.64 27.39
CA PRO A 346 -62.89 -44.03 26.55
C PRO A 346 -62.53 -42.56 26.23
N ASP A 347 -62.65 -42.16 24.96
CA ASP A 347 -62.28 -40.82 24.47
C ASP A 347 -62.85 -39.67 25.32
N GLU A 348 -64.06 -39.84 25.85
CA GLU A 348 -64.76 -38.86 26.67
C GLU A 348 -64.09 -38.60 28.04
N SER A 349 -63.31 -39.56 28.53
CA SER A 349 -62.71 -39.55 29.87
C SER A 349 -61.24 -39.12 29.88
N ILE A 350 -60.57 -39.11 28.71
CA ILE A 350 -59.13 -38.79 28.58
C ILE A 350 -58.79 -37.41 29.17
N ARG A 351 -59.65 -36.41 28.96
CA ARG A 351 -59.43 -35.05 29.49
C ARG A 351 -59.46 -35.02 31.02
N ALA A 352 -60.40 -35.76 31.63
CA ALA A 352 -60.51 -35.84 33.08
C ALA A 352 -59.31 -36.58 33.69
N GLU A 353 -58.85 -37.64 33.01
CA GLU A 353 -57.69 -38.43 33.43
C GLU A 353 -56.38 -37.63 33.34
N VAL A 354 -56.16 -36.90 32.24
CA VAL A 354 -55.00 -35.98 32.11
C VAL A 354 -55.01 -34.93 33.21
N PHE A 355 -56.17 -34.33 33.52
CA PHE A 355 -56.29 -33.32 34.58
C PHE A 355 -56.16 -33.87 36.00
N SER A 356 -56.42 -35.17 36.21
CA SER A 356 -56.14 -35.84 37.48
C SER A 356 -54.64 -35.89 37.79
N TYR A 357 -53.81 -36.03 36.74
CA TYR A 357 -52.36 -36.16 36.87
C TYR A 357 -51.64 -34.80 36.78
N ILE A 358 -52.11 -33.91 35.90
CA ILE A 358 -51.58 -32.55 35.72
C ILE A 358 -52.76 -31.57 35.77
N PRO A 359 -52.91 -30.77 36.84
CA PRO A 359 -53.97 -29.79 36.95
C PRO A 359 -54.04 -28.85 35.74
N ARG A 360 -55.25 -28.49 35.31
CA ARG A 360 -55.48 -27.64 34.13
C ARG A 360 -54.65 -26.35 34.13
N GLN A 361 -54.54 -25.67 35.28
CA GLN A 361 -53.76 -24.44 35.43
C GLN A 361 -52.27 -24.69 35.18
N LYS A 362 -51.73 -25.77 35.77
CA LYS A 362 -50.33 -26.16 35.60
C LYS A 362 -50.01 -26.59 34.16
N LEU A 363 -50.94 -27.27 33.49
CA LEU A 363 -50.78 -27.61 32.07
C LEU A 363 -50.77 -26.34 31.20
N ALA A 364 -51.65 -25.37 31.48
CA ALA A 364 -51.66 -24.09 30.79
C ALA A 364 -50.35 -23.31 31.01
N GLU A 365 -49.83 -23.27 32.24
CA GLU A 365 -48.54 -22.67 32.59
C GLU A 365 -47.37 -23.32 31.84
N ILE A 366 -47.34 -24.65 31.76
CA ILE A 366 -46.33 -25.40 31.00
C ILE A 366 -46.41 -25.06 29.51
N ILE A 367 -47.62 -25.00 28.94
CA ILE A 367 -47.81 -24.62 27.53
C ILE A 367 -47.33 -23.19 27.27
N THR A 368 -47.64 -22.24 28.17
CA THR A 368 -47.13 -20.87 28.05
C THR A 368 -45.60 -20.82 28.17
N LEU A 369 -45.02 -21.53 29.14
CA LEU A 369 -43.58 -21.59 29.35
C LEU A 369 -42.85 -22.18 28.14
N VAL A 370 -43.38 -23.26 27.55
CA VAL A 370 -42.83 -23.85 26.32
C VAL A 370 -42.94 -22.88 25.16
N ARG A 371 -44.07 -22.18 25.00
CA ARG A 371 -44.22 -21.16 23.95
C ARG A 371 -43.26 -19.98 24.11
N GLU A 372 -42.88 -19.64 25.34
CA GLU A 372 -41.90 -18.58 25.63
C GLU A 372 -40.45 -19.02 25.40
N ILE A 373 -40.12 -20.27 25.76
CA ILE A 373 -38.73 -20.77 25.72
C ILE A 373 -38.40 -21.44 24.37
N ALA A 374 -39.37 -22.04 23.70
CA ALA A 374 -39.16 -22.73 22.43
C ALA A 374 -38.91 -21.70 21.33
N ARG A 375 -37.71 -21.73 20.76
CA ARG A 375 -37.34 -20.93 19.58
C ARG A 375 -37.42 -21.80 18.32
N PRO A 376 -37.90 -21.25 17.18
CA PRO A 376 -37.75 -21.90 15.87
C PRO A 376 -36.27 -22.11 15.53
N SER A 377 -35.98 -23.04 14.62
CA SER A 377 -34.60 -23.36 14.15
C SER A 377 -33.83 -22.16 13.59
N ASP A 378 -34.54 -21.11 13.15
CA ASP A 378 -33.96 -19.99 12.43
C ASP A 378 -33.56 -18.81 13.35
N ASP A 379 -33.85 -18.88 14.66
CA ASP A 379 -33.73 -17.74 15.58
C ASP A 379 -32.54 -17.88 16.55
N ASN A 380 -31.34 -17.60 16.03
CA ASN A 380 -30.09 -18.04 16.64
C ASN A 380 -29.53 -17.12 17.75
N PHE A 381 -29.78 -15.81 17.72
CA PHE A 381 -29.27 -14.82 18.72
C PHE A 381 -29.77 -13.37 18.49
N HIS A 382 -30.76 -13.14 17.63
CA HIS A 382 -31.08 -11.78 17.18
C HIS A 382 -31.76 -10.94 18.28
N GLU A 383 -32.49 -11.54 19.22
CA GLU A 383 -32.99 -10.85 20.42
C GLU A 383 -31.84 -10.31 21.28
N GLU A 384 -30.79 -11.10 21.46
CA GLU A 384 -29.60 -10.69 22.22
C GLU A 384 -28.76 -9.64 21.47
N MET A 385 -28.86 -9.58 20.13
CA MET A 385 -28.31 -8.45 19.36
C MET A 385 -29.05 -7.15 19.69
N VAL A 386 -30.38 -7.16 19.85
CA VAL A 386 -31.15 -5.97 20.24
C VAL A 386 -30.68 -5.38 21.58
N GLU A 387 -30.21 -6.23 22.49
CA GLU A 387 -29.62 -5.78 23.77
C GLU A 387 -28.31 -5.00 23.58
N GLN A 388 -27.58 -5.23 22.47
CA GLN A 388 -26.34 -4.51 22.14
C GLN A 388 -26.55 -3.13 21.51
N TYR A 389 -27.80 -2.73 21.24
CA TYR A 389 -28.13 -1.42 20.65
C TYR A 389 -27.46 -0.25 21.39
N GLY A 390 -27.35 -0.32 22.72
CA GLY A 390 -26.71 0.72 23.52
C GLY A 390 -25.24 0.98 23.17
N ARG A 391 -24.51 -0.04 22.68
CA ARG A 391 -23.13 0.10 22.20
C ARG A 391 -23.09 0.76 20.82
N VAL A 392 -23.94 0.30 19.90
CA VAL A 392 -24.06 0.82 18.53
C VAL A 392 -24.45 2.29 18.51
N ARG A 393 -25.43 2.68 19.34
CA ARG A 393 -25.93 4.07 19.42
C ARG A 393 -24.84 5.09 19.79
N ARG A 394 -23.74 4.67 20.43
CA ARG A 394 -22.67 5.58 20.88
C ARG A 394 -21.73 6.03 19.75
N PHE A 395 -21.66 5.29 18.65
CA PHE A 395 -20.72 5.57 17.56
C PHE A 395 -21.40 5.75 16.20
N LEU A 396 -22.48 5.00 15.92
CA LEU A 396 -23.11 5.00 14.61
C LEU A 396 -23.61 6.39 14.16
N PRO A 397 -24.25 7.22 15.01
CA PRO A 397 -24.65 8.57 14.60
C PRO A 397 -23.47 9.43 14.14
N HIS A 398 -22.33 9.28 14.81
CA HIS A 398 -21.14 10.05 14.49
C HIS A 398 -20.55 9.62 13.14
N LEU A 399 -20.50 8.30 12.87
CA LEU A 399 -20.10 7.77 11.57
C LEU A 399 -20.99 8.32 10.44
N LEU A 400 -22.31 8.16 10.55
CA LEU A 400 -23.24 8.48 9.46
C LEU A 400 -23.34 9.99 9.18
N ASN A 401 -23.07 10.85 10.17
CA ASN A 401 -23.11 12.30 10.00
C ASN A 401 -21.78 12.87 9.51
N THR A 402 -20.68 12.13 9.65
CA THR A 402 -19.32 12.61 9.36
C THR A 402 -18.83 12.05 8.03
N VAL A 403 -19.05 10.77 7.76
CA VAL A 403 -18.63 10.10 6.53
C VAL A 403 -19.75 10.15 5.49
N LYS A 404 -19.42 10.60 4.28
CA LYS A 404 -20.34 10.55 3.14
C LYS A 404 -20.20 9.21 2.43
N PHE A 405 -21.29 8.45 2.41
CA PHE A 405 -21.34 7.16 1.73
C PHE A 405 -21.82 7.32 0.29
N SER A 406 -21.39 6.42 -0.59
CA SER A 406 -21.88 6.28 -1.96
C SER A 406 -21.97 4.80 -2.29
N SER A 407 -22.91 4.42 -3.15
CA SER A 407 -23.15 3.02 -3.49
C SER A 407 -23.02 2.75 -4.98
N ALA A 408 -22.56 1.54 -5.31
CA ALA A 408 -22.78 0.96 -6.64
C ALA A 408 -24.27 0.58 -6.80
N PRO A 409 -24.77 0.29 -8.02
CA PRO A 409 -26.19 0.00 -8.25
C PRO A 409 -26.79 -1.08 -7.34
N ALA A 410 -26.01 -2.09 -6.94
CA ALA A 410 -26.44 -3.14 -6.04
C ALA A 410 -26.64 -2.69 -4.57
N GLY A 411 -26.06 -1.56 -4.16
CA GLY A 411 -26.08 -1.05 -2.79
C GLY A 411 -27.04 0.12 -2.56
N VAL A 412 -27.86 0.47 -3.55
CA VAL A 412 -28.79 1.62 -3.48
C VAL A 412 -29.77 1.47 -2.32
N THR A 413 -30.27 0.25 -2.08
CA THR A 413 -31.21 -0.05 -0.99
C THR A 413 -30.57 0.21 0.38
N THR A 414 -29.33 -0.24 0.58
CA THR A 414 -28.56 0.01 1.81
C THR A 414 -28.22 1.48 1.98
N LEU A 415 -27.88 2.19 0.90
CA LEU A 415 -27.61 3.63 0.94
C LEU A 415 -28.87 4.42 1.35
N ASN A 416 -30.04 4.07 0.82
CA ASN A 416 -31.31 4.69 1.22
C ASN A 416 -31.57 4.51 2.73
N ALA A 417 -31.28 3.33 3.28
CA ALA A 417 -31.40 3.06 4.71
C ALA A 417 -30.37 3.85 5.55
N CYS A 418 -29.14 3.99 5.05
CA CYS A 418 -28.09 4.81 5.64
C CYS A 418 -28.51 6.29 5.72
N ASP A 419 -29.00 6.85 4.60
CA ASP A 419 -29.47 8.24 4.51
C ASP A 419 -30.72 8.50 5.37
N TYR A 420 -31.60 7.50 5.50
CA TYR A 420 -32.73 7.59 6.42
C TYR A 420 -32.26 7.65 7.87
N LEU A 421 -31.35 6.75 8.25
CA LEU A 421 -30.82 6.66 9.61
C LEU A 421 -30.05 7.93 10.01
N SER A 422 -29.22 8.50 9.13
CA SER A 422 -28.47 9.73 9.41
C SER A 422 -29.38 10.90 9.79
N ARG A 423 -30.53 11.04 9.11
CA ARG A 423 -31.54 12.08 9.41
C ARG A 423 -32.27 11.82 10.73
N GLU A 424 -32.66 10.58 10.99
CA GLU A 424 -33.49 10.21 12.14
C GLU A 424 -32.72 10.03 13.46
N PHE A 425 -31.38 9.95 13.45
CA PHE A 425 -30.62 9.74 14.68
C PHE A 425 -30.79 10.88 15.71
N SER A 426 -31.06 12.10 15.26
CA SER A 426 -31.36 13.28 16.08
C SER A 426 -32.70 13.18 16.81
N SER A 427 -33.64 12.41 16.25
CA SER A 427 -34.95 12.16 16.84
C SER A 427 -34.82 11.29 18.09
N ARG A 428 -35.67 11.50 19.11
CA ARG A 428 -35.78 10.61 20.29
C ARG A 428 -36.89 9.57 20.14
N ARG A 429 -37.54 9.49 18.98
CA ARG A 429 -38.61 8.52 18.71
C ARG A 429 -38.10 7.08 18.89
N GLN A 430 -38.98 6.25 19.42
CA GLN A 430 -38.76 4.82 19.63
C GLN A 430 -39.11 4.00 18.39
N PHE A 431 -39.99 4.54 17.54
CA PHE A 431 -40.45 3.95 16.30
C PHE A 431 -40.10 4.84 15.12
N PHE A 432 -39.90 4.20 13.97
CA PHE A 432 -39.71 4.83 12.69
C PHE A 432 -40.98 4.68 11.85
N ASP A 433 -41.36 5.75 11.17
CA ASP A 433 -42.61 5.81 10.41
C ASP A 433 -42.36 5.36 8.95
N ASP A 434 -41.42 5.99 8.25
CA ASP A 434 -41.15 5.78 6.81
C ASP A 434 -39.77 5.15 6.52
N ALA A 435 -39.34 4.17 7.33
CA ALA A 435 -38.03 3.55 7.13
C ALA A 435 -38.02 2.57 5.93
N PRO A 436 -36.98 2.61 5.06
CA PRO A 436 -36.83 1.66 3.96
C PRO A 436 -36.83 0.19 4.42
N THR A 437 -37.81 -0.61 3.98
CA THR A 437 -37.99 -1.98 4.48
C THR A 437 -37.25 -3.06 3.68
N GLU A 438 -36.68 -2.70 2.54
CA GLU A 438 -36.03 -3.62 1.60
C GLU A 438 -34.78 -4.30 2.18
N ILE A 439 -34.13 -3.65 3.15
CA ILE A 439 -32.96 -4.20 3.87
C ILE A 439 -33.33 -5.27 4.91
N ILE A 440 -34.61 -5.41 5.25
CA ILE A 440 -35.06 -6.27 6.35
C ILE A 440 -35.11 -7.72 5.88
N SER A 441 -34.13 -8.52 6.30
CA SER A 441 -34.13 -9.96 6.05
C SER A 441 -35.20 -10.69 6.87
N ARG A 442 -35.49 -11.95 6.48
CA ARG A 442 -36.51 -12.77 7.15
C ARG A 442 -36.26 -12.97 8.64
N SER A 443 -34.99 -13.13 9.04
CA SER A 443 -34.60 -13.32 10.45
C SER A 443 -34.80 -12.05 11.29
N TRP A 444 -34.59 -10.87 10.71
CA TRP A 444 -34.78 -9.59 11.41
C TRP A 444 -36.23 -9.11 11.46
N LYS A 445 -37.11 -9.58 10.56
CA LYS A 445 -38.48 -9.08 10.41
C LYS A 445 -39.27 -9.01 11.72
N ARG A 446 -39.14 -10.02 12.60
CA ARG A 446 -39.84 -10.09 13.90
C ARG A 446 -39.32 -9.10 14.94
N LEU A 447 -38.09 -8.64 14.79
CA LEU A 447 -37.42 -7.73 15.72
C LEU A 447 -37.49 -6.28 15.25
N VAL A 448 -37.52 -6.09 13.92
CA VAL A 448 -37.68 -4.80 13.30
C VAL A 448 -39.15 -4.36 13.34
N ILE A 449 -40.10 -5.25 13.03
CA ILE A 449 -41.52 -4.91 12.94
C ILE A 449 -42.26 -5.49 14.16
N ASN A 450 -42.85 -4.62 14.99
CA ASN A 450 -43.62 -5.06 16.15
C ASN A 450 -45.01 -5.61 15.76
N LYS A 451 -45.78 -6.13 16.73
CA LYS A 451 -47.13 -6.68 16.50
C LYS A 451 -48.13 -5.66 15.94
N GLU A 452 -47.90 -4.37 16.21
CA GLU A 452 -48.70 -3.23 15.74
C GLU A 452 -48.22 -2.70 14.38
N LYS A 453 -47.28 -3.40 13.72
CA LYS A 453 -46.65 -3.05 12.44
C LYS A 453 -45.78 -1.77 12.45
N HIS A 454 -45.38 -1.28 13.62
CA HIS A 454 -44.40 -0.21 13.76
C HIS A 454 -42.96 -0.73 13.64
N ILE A 455 -42.11 0.05 12.97
CA ILE A 455 -40.69 -0.25 12.82
C ILE A 455 -39.96 0.21 14.09
N THR A 456 -39.36 -0.72 14.83
CA THR A 456 -38.60 -0.40 16.03
C THR A 456 -37.24 0.18 15.67
N ARG A 457 -36.88 1.29 16.32
CA ARG A 457 -35.58 1.93 16.12
C ARG A 457 -34.42 0.98 16.40
N ARG A 458 -34.48 0.24 17.51
CA ARG A 458 -33.39 -0.66 17.93
C ARG A 458 -33.18 -1.79 16.93
N GLY A 459 -34.27 -2.46 16.53
CA GLY A 459 -34.23 -3.56 15.58
C GLY A 459 -33.74 -3.09 14.21
N TYR A 460 -34.29 -1.98 13.71
CA TYR A 460 -33.92 -1.44 12.39
C TYR A 460 -32.44 -1.02 12.33
N THR A 461 -31.94 -0.30 13.34
CA THR A 461 -30.53 0.11 13.39
C THR A 461 -29.56 -1.07 13.39
N LEU A 462 -29.90 -2.16 14.09
CA LEU A 462 -29.04 -3.35 14.12
C LEU A 462 -29.16 -4.21 12.87
N CYS A 463 -30.35 -4.26 12.27
CA CYS A 463 -30.58 -4.88 10.97
C CYS A 463 -29.77 -4.19 9.86
N PHE A 464 -29.59 -2.87 9.93
CA PHE A 464 -28.74 -2.14 8.99
C PHE A 464 -27.25 -2.53 9.08
N LEU A 465 -26.78 -2.91 10.27
CA LEU A 465 -25.38 -3.28 10.51
C LEU A 465 -25.07 -4.77 10.31
N SER A 466 -26.10 -5.60 10.14
CA SER A 466 -25.98 -7.04 9.96
C SER A 466 -25.97 -7.42 8.49
#